data_AF-A0A0M9VVD5-F1
#
_entry.id   AF-A0A0M9VVD5-F1
#
_cell.length_a   1.000
_cell.length_b   1.000
_cell.length_c   1.000
_cell.angle_alpha   90.00
_cell.angle_beta   90.00
_cell.angle_gamma   90.00
#
_symmetry.space_group_name_H-M   'P 1'
#
loop_
_entity.id
_entity.type
_entity.pdbx_description
1 polymer ?
#
loop_
_entity_poly.entity_id
_entity_poly.type
_entity_poly.pdbx_seq_one_letter_code
_entity_poly.pdbx_strand_id
1 'polypeptide(L)'
;MQFLGLSLRLALLSMATLMALPVQGCKCWALVLAGGRTNRPDITEKCCENVGGIYTGDDCGAHSIRDWMGSFARCCKDSGGFISDCKNGGHCC
;
A
#
# COMPACT_ATOMS: atom_id res chain seq x y z
N MET A 1 -15.15 43.66 14.36
CA MET A 1 -14.01 42.99 13.69
C MET A 1 -13.73 41.60 14.29
N GLN A 2 -14.76 40.76 14.50
CA GLN A 2 -14.60 39.40 15.07
C GLN A 2 -14.90 38.28 14.06
N PHE A 3 -15.56 38.60 12.94
CA PHE A 3 -15.94 37.61 11.93
C PHE A 3 -14.80 37.19 10.99
N LEU A 4 -13.79 38.05 10.76
CA LEU A 4 -12.62 37.69 9.92
C LEU A 4 -11.73 36.62 10.57
N GLY A 5 -11.67 36.57 11.90
CA GLY A 5 -10.80 35.62 12.63
C GLY A 5 -11.35 34.20 12.67
N LEU A 6 -12.69 34.03 12.62
CA LEU A 6 -13.34 32.72 12.66
C LEU A 6 -13.18 31.98 11.31
N SER A 7 -13.32 32.70 10.20
CA SER A 7 -13.18 32.15 8.84
C SER A 7 -11.75 31.68 8.54
N LEU A 8 -10.74 32.41 9.04
CA LEU A 8 -9.34 32.03 8.84
C LEU A 8 -8.95 30.76 9.63
N ARG A 9 -9.50 30.57 10.84
CA ARG A 9 -9.27 29.37 11.66
C ARG A 9 -9.95 28.14 11.07
N LEU A 10 -11.15 28.27 10.53
CA LEU A 10 -11.83 27.17 9.82
C LEU A 10 -11.08 26.76 8.55
N ALA A 11 -10.53 27.71 7.81
CA ALA A 11 -9.76 27.44 6.59
C ALA A 11 -8.43 26.71 6.85
N LEU A 12 -7.81 26.94 8.02
CA LEU A 12 -6.58 26.25 8.41
C LEU A 12 -6.83 24.80 8.87
N LEU A 13 -7.98 24.49 9.48
CA LEU A 13 -8.32 23.12 9.87
C LEU A 13 -8.66 22.22 8.67
N SER A 14 -9.20 22.77 7.58
CA SER A 14 -9.60 21.98 6.41
C SER A 14 -8.43 21.55 5.51
N MET A 15 -7.26 22.20 5.60
CA MET A 15 -6.08 21.83 4.80
C MET A 15 -5.29 20.63 5.35
N ALA A 16 -5.45 20.29 6.64
CA ALA A 16 -4.71 19.18 7.25
C ALA A 16 -5.23 17.78 6.85
N THR A 17 -6.48 17.68 6.38
CA THR A 17 -7.11 16.37 6.09
C THR A 17 -6.79 15.82 4.70
N LEU A 18 -6.37 16.66 3.74
CA LEU A 18 -6.04 16.20 2.38
C LEU A 18 -4.71 15.43 2.30
N MET A 19 -3.82 15.58 3.28
CA MET A 19 -2.51 14.91 3.29
C MET A 19 -2.51 13.55 4.00
N ALA A 20 -3.64 13.16 4.59
CA ALA A 20 -3.80 11.90 5.32
C ALA A 20 -4.42 10.78 4.46
N LEU A 21 -4.17 10.78 3.15
CA LEU A 21 -4.44 9.58 2.36
C LEU A 21 -3.42 8.53 2.81
N PRO A 22 -3.85 7.38 3.37
CA PRO A 22 -2.92 6.33 3.70
C PRO A 22 -2.26 5.90 2.40
N VAL A 23 -0.97 6.20 2.25
CA VAL A 23 -0.14 5.59 1.21
C VAL A 23 0.00 4.13 1.64
N GLN A 24 -1.02 3.32 1.35
CA GLN A 24 -1.03 1.90 1.65
C GLN A 24 0.14 1.28 0.91
N GLY A 25 1.04 0.64 1.65
CA GLY A 25 2.12 -0.14 1.08
C GLY A 25 1.60 -1.41 0.41
N CYS A 26 2.49 -2.06 -0.34
CA CYS A 26 2.19 -3.29 -1.04
C CYS A 26 2.73 -4.49 -0.29
N LYS A 27 1.91 -5.52 -0.13
CA LYS A 27 2.27 -6.79 0.52
C LYS A 27 1.91 -7.98 -0.34
N CYS A 28 2.61 -9.07 -0.08
CA CYS A 28 2.24 -10.40 -0.54
C CYS A 28 1.53 -11.17 0.58
N TRP A 29 0.45 -11.87 0.22
CA TRP A 29 -0.40 -12.61 1.13
C TRP A 29 -0.54 -14.06 0.70
N ALA A 30 -0.41 -15.01 1.63
CA ALA A 30 -0.76 -16.41 1.42
C ALA A 30 -2.25 -16.63 1.68
N LEU A 31 -2.92 -17.35 0.77
CA LEU A 31 -4.26 -17.86 1.00
C LEU A 31 -4.19 -19.04 1.97
N VAL A 32 -4.98 -19.01 3.04
CA VAL A 32 -5.19 -20.18 3.91
C VAL A 32 -6.51 -20.85 3.57
N LEU A 33 -6.55 -22.18 3.65
CA LEU A 33 -7.69 -23.03 3.25
C LEU A 33 -9.02 -22.66 3.96
N ALA A 34 -8.96 -21.98 5.09
CA ALA A 34 -10.13 -21.48 5.83
C ALA A 34 -10.66 -20.12 5.32
N GLY A 35 -10.20 -19.62 4.18
CA GLY A 35 -10.65 -18.35 3.58
C GLY A 35 -9.97 -17.10 4.15
N GLY A 36 -8.95 -17.26 5.00
CA GLY A 36 -8.12 -16.17 5.52
C GLY A 36 -6.94 -15.82 4.61
N ARG A 37 -6.21 -14.76 4.99
CA ARG A 37 -4.93 -14.36 4.39
C ARG A 37 -3.86 -14.24 5.47
N THR A 38 -2.67 -14.75 5.18
CA THR A 38 -1.51 -14.62 6.07
C THR A 38 -0.45 -13.75 5.41
N ASN A 39 0.04 -12.74 6.12
CA ASN A 39 1.06 -11.84 5.61
C ASN A 39 2.37 -12.61 5.35
N ARG A 40 3.06 -12.28 4.27
CA ARG A 40 4.35 -12.87 3.87
C ARG A 40 5.41 -11.79 3.71
N PRO A 41 5.94 -11.22 4.81
CA PRO A 41 6.90 -10.12 4.76
C PRO A 41 8.21 -10.52 4.04
N ASP A 42 8.62 -11.78 4.17
CA ASP A 42 9.76 -12.37 3.46
C ASP A 42 9.61 -12.26 1.93
N ILE A 43 8.39 -12.48 1.44
CA ILE A 43 8.08 -12.39 0.02
C ILE A 43 7.86 -10.94 -0.40
N THR A 44 7.22 -10.14 0.46
CA THR A 44 7.05 -8.69 0.24
C THR A 44 8.41 -8.01 0.04
N GLU A 45 9.37 -8.25 0.92
CA GLU A 45 10.73 -7.70 0.84
C GLU A 45 11.40 -8.07 -0.49
N LYS A 46 11.50 -9.37 -0.78
CA LYS A 46 12.09 -9.88 -2.02
C LYS A 46 11.44 -9.27 -3.26
N CYS A 47 10.11 -9.22 -3.29
CA CYS A 47 9.38 -8.69 -4.45
C CYS A 47 9.48 -7.17 -4.55
N CYS A 48 9.62 -6.46 -3.44
CA CYS A 48 9.88 -5.03 -3.41
C CYS A 48 11.24 -4.71 -4.01
N GLU A 49 12.29 -5.42 -3.57
CA GLU A 49 13.64 -5.27 -4.09
C GLU A 49 13.72 -5.60 -5.59
N ASN A 50 13.03 -6.66 -6.03
CA ASN A 50 13.01 -7.09 -7.43
C ASN A 50 12.44 -6.01 -8.38
N VAL A 51 11.54 -5.16 -7.91
CA VAL A 51 10.99 -4.05 -8.71
C VAL A 51 11.66 -2.71 -8.44
N GLY A 52 12.75 -2.70 -7.65
CA GLY A 52 13.48 -1.48 -7.27
C GLY A 52 12.73 -0.59 -6.29
N GLY A 53 11.81 -1.15 -5.50
CA GLY A 53 11.06 -0.45 -4.48
C GLY A 53 11.82 -0.25 -3.17
N ILE A 54 11.20 0.46 -2.24
CA ILE A 54 11.71 0.71 -0.89
C ILE A 54 10.88 -0.13 0.09
N TYR A 55 11.49 -1.14 0.70
CA TYR A 55 10.89 -1.94 1.75
C TYR A 55 10.97 -1.21 3.09
N THR A 56 9.86 -1.17 3.84
CA THR A 56 9.76 -0.45 5.12
C THR A 56 9.61 -1.39 6.32
N GLY A 57 10.02 -2.66 6.18
CA GLY A 57 10.00 -3.67 7.25
C GLY A 57 8.75 -4.55 7.30
N ASP A 58 7.70 -4.21 6.54
CA ASP A 58 6.46 -4.98 6.43
C ASP A 58 5.77 -4.75 5.07
N ASP A 59 5.93 -3.53 4.54
CA ASP A 59 5.34 -3.04 3.31
C ASP A 59 6.41 -2.69 2.26
N CYS A 60 6.05 -2.80 0.99
CA CYS A 60 6.74 -2.09 -0.08
C CYS A 60 6.09 -0.72 -0.27
N GLY A 61 6.83 0.38 -0.15
CA GLY A 61 6.26 1.72 -0.23
C GLY A 61 5.58 1.96 -1.59
N ALA A 62 4.26 2.14 -1.64
CA ALA A 62 3.53 2.24 -2.90
C ALA A 62 4.00 3.38 -3.82
N HIS A 63 4.50 4.47 -3.23
CA HIS A 63 5.10 5.56 -4.01
C HIS A 63 6.39 5.12 -4.74
N SER A 64 7.17 4.20 -4.16
CA SER A 64 8.42 3.70 -4.73
C SER A 64 8.19 2.72 -5.88
N ILE A 65 7.02 2.10 -5.95
CA ILE A 65 6.68 1.09 -6.96
C ILE A 65 5.42 1.42 -7.76
N ARG A 66 4.98 2.68 -7.77
CA ARG A 66 3.71 3.11 -8.38
C ARG A 66 3.53 2.61 -9.82
N ASP A 67 4.59 2.70 -10.62
CA ASP A 67 4.58 2.27 -12.03
C ASP A 67 4.85 0.76 -12.19
N TRP A 68 5.25 0.09 -11.10
CA TRP A 68 5.70 -1.30 -11.04
C TRP A 68 4.81 -2.21 -10.18
N MET A 69 3.68 -1.72 -9.67
CA MET A 69 2.74 -2.49 -8.84
C MET A 69 2.30 -3.81 -9.50
N GLY A 70 2.24 -3.84 -10.83
CA GLY A 70 1.91 -5.07 -11.57
C GLY A 70 3.03 -6.10 -11.63
N SER A 71 4.27 -5.62 -11.71
CA SER A 71 5.45 -6.48 -11.61
C SER A 71 5.60 -7.02 -10.19
N PHE A 72 5.31 -6.20 -9.18
CA PHE A 72 5.25 -6.62 -7.78
C PHE A 72 4.21 -7.72 -7.57
N ALA A 73 2.98 -7.50 -8.06
CA ALA A 73 1.91 -8.51 -7.96
C ALA A 73 2.26 -9.82 -8.67
N ARG A 74 2.91 -9.75 -9.84
CA ARG A 74 3.41 -10.93 -10.55
C ARG A 74 4.48 -11.66 -9.75
N CYS A 75 5.41 -10.94 -9.13
CA CYS A 75 6.42 -11.54 -8.27
C CYS A 75 5.81 -12.29 -7.07
N CYS A 76 4.78 -11.73 -6.40
CA CYS A 76 4.07 -12.44 -5.33
C CYS A 76 3.51 -13.78 -5.85
N LYS A 77 2.86 -13.74 -7.02
CA LYS A 77 2.28 -14.93 -7.65
C LYS A 77 3.35 -15.97 -8.02
N ASP A 78 4.46 -15.54 -8.61
CA ASP A 78 5.53 -16.45 -9.07
C ASP A 78 6.33 -17.03 -7.89
N SER A 79 6.30 -16.39 -6.72
CA SER A 79 7.03 -16.83 -5.52
C SER A 79 6.33 -17.92 -4.71
N GLY A 80 5.14 -18.37 -5.12
CA GLY A 80 4.40 -19.41 -4.41
C GLY A 80 2.87 -19.31 -4.51
N GLY A 81 2.36 -18.58 -5.49
CA GLY A 81 0.92 -18.32 -5.64
C GLY A 81 0.38 -17.26 -4.67
N PHE A 82 1.22 -16.37 -4.15
CA PHE A 82 0.79 -15.33 -3.22
C PHE A 82 0.03 -14.21 -3.93
N ILE A 83 -0.89 -13.56 -3.20
CA ILE A 83 -1.72 -12.46 -3.69
C ILE A 83 -1.13 -11.13 -3.26
N SER A 84 -1.10 -10.15 -4.16
CA SER A 84 -0.76 -8.77 -3.82
C SER A 84 -2.00 -7.91 -3.57
N ASP A 85 -1.90 -6.95 -2.67
CA ASP A 85 -2.92 -5.92 -2.42
C ASP A 85 -2.79 -4.64 -3.29
N CYS A 86 -1.68 -4.45 -4.00
CA CYS A 86 -1.38 -3.21 -4.74
C CYS A 86 -1.78 -3.17 -6.22
N LYS A 87 -2.20 -4.29 -6.81
CA LYS A 87 -2.82 -4.27 -8.15
C LYS A 87 -3.92 -5.31 -8.19
N ASN A 88 -5.16 -4.82 -8.37
CA ASN A 88 -6.41 -5.52 -8.07
C ASN A 88 -6.52 -5.90 -6.59
N GLY A 89 -6.97 -4.96 -5.75
CA GLY A 89 -7.12 -5.12 -4.29
C GLY A 89 -7.88 -6.39 -3.86
N GLY A 90 -7.19 -7.52 -3.84
CA GLY A 90 -7.73 -8.82 -3.43
C GLY A 90 -8.43 -9.65 -4.50
N HIS A 91 -8.26 -9.40 -5.81
CA HIS A 91 -8.82 -10.25 -6.87
C HIS A 91 -7.72 -10.89 -7.72
N CYS A 92 -7.27 -12.06 -7.29
CA CYS A 92 -6.73 -13.07 -8.20
C CYS A 92 -7.52 -14.35 -7.92
N CYS A 93 -8.34 -14.72 -8.92
CA CYS A 93 -9.23 -15.89 -8.95
C CYS A 93 -10.45 -15.79 -8.01
#